data_AF-A0A446BGW0-F1
#
_entry.id   AF-A0A446BGW0-F1
#
_cell.length_a   1.000
_cell.length_b   1.000
_cell.length_c   1.000
_cell.angle_alpha   90.00
_cell.angle_beta   90.00
_cell.angle_gamma   90.00
#
_symmetry.space_group_name_H-M   'P 1'
#
loop_
_entity.id
_entity.type
_entity.pdbx_description
1 polymer ?
#
loop_
_entity_poly.entity_id
_entity_poly.type
_entity_poly.pdbx_seq_one_letter_code
_entity_poly.pdbx_strand_id
1 'polypeptide(L)'
;MASGLEDVKEALKAISLGQTKLLSAVEAVSQRVAEFEKSRDEEHRRPSGSVADGVKRTTTPLAGGFTPSPASVMPPEAGTQTPPPSSASPDFKSSFSSRVVLTTYPKQIGIKPLPMEWGAADPLERGPVTVSRSPSTIGRRNAIGAHGGSYSIYYALALASRELKADHRPDFTNTEPAVNIGPFPQWADKKKIVAMDPWGHLVPWLYKDIIQKENGMFTVPAPFTCCC
;
A
#
# COMPACT_ATOMS: atom_id res chain seq x y z
N MET A 1 -53.67 34.90 -12.17
CA MET A 1 -53.24 33.57 -11.66
C MET A 1 -52.85 32.66 -12.82
N ALA A 2 -51.79 33.00 -13.58
CA ALA A 2 -51.38 32.25 -14.78
C ALA A 2 -49.87 31.93 -14.84
N SER A 3 -49.08 32.34 -13.84
CA SER A 3 -47.62 32.18 -13.85
C SER A 3 -47.15 30.78 -13.43
N GLY A 4 -47.78 30.17 -12.42
CA GLY A 4 -47.27 28.92 -11.84
C GLY A 4 -47.36 27.67 -12.75
N LEU A 5 -48.19 27.67 -13.79
CA LEU A 5 -48.29 26.53 -14.71
C LEU A 5 -47.15 26.49 -15.73
N GLU A 6 -46.72 27.66 -16.20
CA GLU A 6 -45.60 27.76 -17.14
C GLU A 6 -44.26 27.41 -16.46
N ASP A 7 -44.08 27.83 -15.20
CA ASP A 7 -42.91 27.46 -14.39
C ASP A 7 -42.78 25.93 -14.21
N VAL A 8 -43.91 25.24 -13.99
CA VAL A 8 -43.94 23.77 -13.86
C VAL A 8 -43.60 23.09 -15.18
N LYS A 9 -44.11 23.61 -16.30
CA LYS A 9 -43.83 23.08 -17.63
C LYS A 9 -42.35 23.25 -18.01
N GLU A 10 -41.75 24.38 -17.64
CA GLU A 10 -40.33 24.65 -17.85
C GLU A 10 -39.45 23.74 -16.99
N ALA A 11 -39.82 23.52 -15.72
CA ALA A 11 -39.15 22.58 -14.83
C ALA A 11 -39.19 21.13 -15.37
N LEU A 12 -40.34 20.67 -15.86
CA LEU A 12 -40.48 19.33 -16.45
C LEU A 12 -39.62 19.17 -17.71
N LYS A 13 -39.51 20.21 -18.53
CA LYS A 13 -38.66 20.23 -19.73
C LYS A 13 -37.17 20.21 -19.36
N ALA A 14 -36.77 20.92 -18.31
CA ALA A 14 -35.41 20.88 -17.80
C ALA A 14 -35.04 19.50 -17.26
N ILE A 15 -35.96 18.85 -16.54
CA ILE A 15 -35.77 17.49 -16.00
C ILE A 15 -35.64 16.47 -17.15
N SER A 16 -36.51 16.52 -18.16
CA SER A 16 -36.44 15.57 -19.28
C SER A 16 -35.14 15.72 -20.09
N LEU A 17 -34.66 16.95 -20.26
CA LEU A 17 -33.40 17.26 -20.92
C LEU A 17 -32.19 16.81 -20.06
N GLY A 18 -32.30 16.93 -18.74
CA GLY A 18 -31.33 16.36 -17.80
C GLY A 18 -31.26 14.84 -17.89
N GLN A 19 -32.40 14.16 -17.97
CA GLN A 19 -32.48 12.70 -18.08
C GLN A 19 -31.89 12.18 -19.39
N THR A 20 -32.14 12.84 -20.52
CA THR A 20 -31.55 12.44 -21.81
C THR A 20 -30.03 12.62 -21.83
N LYS A 21 -29.51 13.69 -21.21
CA LYS A 21 -28.07 13.91 -21.07
C LYS A 21 -27.40 12.88 -20.16
N LEU A 22 -28.07 12.46 -19.08
CA LEU A 22 -27.54 11.42 -18.20
C LEU A 22 -27.49 10.07 -18.89
N LEU A 23 -28.53 9.72 -19.65
CA LEU A 23 -28.56 8.45 -20.40
C LEU A 23 -27.43 8.37 -21.43
N SER A 24 -27.16 9.45 -22.18
CA SER A 24 -26.04 9.46 -23.14
C SER A 24 -24.67 9.41 -22.47
N ALA A 25 -24.52 10.01 -21.29
CA ALA A 25 -23.29 9.90 -20.50
C ALA A 25 -23.06 8.47 -19.99
N VAL A 26 -24.11 7.79 -19.52
CA VAL A 26 -24.03 6.38 -19.07
C VAL A 26 -23.67 5.46 -20.24
N GLU A 27 -24.26 5.67 -21.41
CA GLU A 27 -23.94 4.89 -22.62
C GLU A 27 -22.47 5.07 -23.04
N ALA A 28 -21.96 6.31 -23.00
CA ALA A 28 -20.54 6.59 -23.30
C ALA A 28 -19.58 5.91 -22.30
N VAL A 29 -19.95 5.83 -21.03
CA VAL A 29 -19.15 5.12 -20.01
C VAL A 29 -19.20 3.61 -20.27
N SER A 30 -20.38 3.06 -20.57
CA SER A 30 -20.55 1.64 -20.90
C SER A 30 -19.68 1.22 -22.10
N GLN A 31 -19.65 2.04 -23.16
CA GLN A 31 -18.80 1.79 -24.33
C GLN A 31 -17.30 1.77 -23.98
N ARG A 32 -16.83 2.72 -23.15
CA ARG A 32 -15.42 2.74 -22.70
C ARG A 32 -15.07 1.52 -21.86
N VAL A 33 -15.98 1.06 -21.00
CA VAL A 33 -15.76 -0.16 -20.20
C VAL A 33 -15.64 -1.38 -21.12
N ALA A 34 -16.50 -1.50 -22.14
CA ALA A 34 -16.40 -2.59 -23.12
C ALA A 34 -15.10 -2.55 -23.94
N GLU A 35 -14.59 -1.37 -24.27
CA GLU A 35 -13.27 -1.21 -24.91
C GLU A 35 -12.11 -1.64 -24.00
N PHE A 36 -12.20 -1.33 -22.69
CA PHE A 36 -11.21 -1.78 -21.70
C PHE A 36 -11.24 -3.29 -21.50
N GLU A 37 -12.42 -3.92 -21.48
CA GLU A 37 -12.53 -5.38 -21.41
C GLU A 37 -11.94 -6.06 -22.64
N LYS A 38 -12.24 -5.56 -23.84
CA LYS A 38 -11.69 -6.08 -25.10
C LYS A 38 -10.16 -5.94 -25.20
N SER A 39 -9.60 -4.83 -24.69
CA SER A 39 -8.14 -4.66 -24.66
C SER A 39 -7.44 -5.58 -23.65
N ARG A 40 -8.09 -5.90 -22.53
CA ARG A 40 -7.61 -6.91 -21.56
C ARG A 40 -7.55 -8.32 -22.15
N ASP A 41 -8.55 -8.68 -22.97
CA ASP A 41 -8.63 -10.00 -23.60
C ASP A 41 -7.61 -10.18 -24.74
N GLU A 42 -7.30 -9.11 -25.48
CA GLU A 42 -6.26 -9.14 -26.53
C GLU A 42 -4.83 -9.24 -25.97
N GLU A 43 -4.56 -8.67 -24.79
CA GLU A 43 -3.25 -8.82 -24.12
C GLU A 43 -3.01 -10.27 -23.62
N HIS A 44 -4.07 -11.02 -23.30
CA HIS A 44 -4.00 -12.44 -22.95
C HIS A 44 -3.85 -13.39 -24.16
N ARG A 45 -3.94 -12.90 -25.41
CA ARG A 45 -3.91 -13.74 -26.62
C ARG A 45 -2.58 -13.72 -27.38
N ARG A 46 -1.54 -13.01 -26.90
CA ARG A 46 -0.19 -13.12 -27.51
C ARG A 46 0.40 -14.51 -27.23
N PRO A 47 0.78 -15.29 -28.26
CA PRO A 47 1.51 -16.52 -28.03
C PRO A 47 2.94 -16.17 -27.56
N SER A 48 3.26 -16.51 -26.31
CA SER A 48 4.63 -16.51 -25.83
C SER A 48 5.39 -17.66 -26.51
N GLY A 49 6.46 -17.29 -27.21
CA GLY A 49 7.40 -18.24 -27.80
C GLY A 49 8.02 -19.13 -26.71
N SER A 50 8.02 -20.43 -26.99
CA SER A 50 8.54 -21.51 -26.16
C SER A 50 10.02 -21.31 -25.80
N VAL A 51 10.36 -21.43 -24.52
CA VAL A 51 11.56 -22.15 -24.08
C VAL A 51 11.14 -23.06 -22.93
N ALA A 52 11.30 -24.37 -23.16
CA ALA A 52 10.96 -25.43 -22.23
C ALA A 52 11.96 -25.51 -21.07
N ASP A 53 11.45 -25.68 -19.85
CA ASP A 53 12.06 -26.60 -18.89
C ASP A 53 10.99 -27.15 -17.94
N GLY A 54 11.02 -28.46 -17.72
CA GLY A 54 9.90 -29.23 -17.22
C GLY A 54 9.89 -29.37 -15.70
N VAL A 55 8.73 -29.12 -15.08
CA VAL A 55 8.38 -29.71 -13.78
C VAL A 55 6.91 -30.14 -13.82
N LYS A 56 6.69 -31.45 -13.71
CA LYS A 56 5.36 -32.09 -13.69
C LYS A 56 4.62 -31.68 -12.41
N ARG A 57 3.47 -31.01 -12.55
CA ARG A 57 2.54 -30.75 -11.44
C ARG A 57 1.44 -31.80 -11.48
N THR A 58 1.52 -32.76 -10.55
CA THR A 58 0.48 -33.76 -10.29
C THR A 58 -0.81 -33.07 -9.87
N THR A 59 -1.89 -33.26 -10.62
CA THR A 59 -3.25 -32.85 -10.28
C THR A 59 -3.92 -33.96 -9.48
N THR A 60 -4.29 -33.68 -8.23
CA THR A 60 -5.18 -34.52 -7.43
C THR A 60 -6.60 -33.97 -7.57
N PRO A 61 -7.62 -34.77 -7.91
CA PRO A 61 -9.00 -34.31 -7.91
C PRO A 61 -9.57 -34.49 -6.49
N LEU A 62 -10.00 -33.40 -5.85
CA LEU A 62 -10.89 -33.50 -4.70
C LEU A 62 -12.24 -32.88 -5.07
N ALA A 63 -13.11 -33.75 -5.58
CA ALA A 63 -14.55 -33.55 -5.49
C ALA A 63 -14.95 -33.71 -4.02
N GLY A 64 -15.43 -32.64 -3.40
CA GLY A 64 -15.94 -32.64 -2.03
C GLY A 64 -16.73 -31.37 -1.79
N GLY A 65 -18.06 -31.47 -1.82
CA GLY A 65 -18.96 -30.36 -1.59
C GLY A 65 -18.79 -29.77 -0.18
N PHE A 66 -18.75 -28.44 -0.11
CA PHE A 66 -18.86 -27.72 1.15
C PHE A 66 -20.32 -27.69 1.58
N THR A 67 -20.66 -28.46 2.60
CA THR A 67 -21.90 -28.32 3.36
C THR A 67 -21.75 -27.16 4.35
N PRO A 68 -22.61 -26.12 4.32
CA PRO A 68 -22.63 -25.12 5.38
C PRO A 68 -23.30 -25.70 6.63
N SER A 69 -22.57 -25.77 7.74
CA SER A 69 -23.12 -26.07 9.08
C SER A 69 -23.45 -24.74 9.80
N PRO A 70 -24.47 -24.69 10.67
CA PRO A 70 -25.26 -23.49 10.92
C PRO A 70 -24.61 -22.48 11.87
N ALA A 71 -25.01 -21.22 11.66
CA ALA A 71 -24.62 -20.06 12.44
C ALA A 71 -24.99 -20.19 13.93
N SER A 72 -24.04 -19.86 14.80
CA SER A 72 -24.28 -19.67 16.23
C SER A 72 -25.04 -18.35 16.43
N VAL A 73 -26.25 -18.45 16.98
CA VAL A 73 -27.13 -17.34 17.33
C VAL A 73 -26.53 -16.59 18.53
N MET A 74 -26.33 -15.27 18.41
CA MET A 74 -26.14 -14.37 19.56
C MET A 74 -27.43 -13.58 19.83
N PRO A 75 -27.72 -13.20 21.09
CA PRO A 75 -29.00 -12.59 21.48
C PRO A 75 -29.13 -11.15 20.97
N PRO A 76 -30.35 -10.68 20.67
CA PRO A 76 -30.60 -9.32 20.20
C PRO A 76 -31.08 -8.43 21.35
N GLU A 77 -30.21 -7.62 21.96
CA GLU A 77 -30.68 -6.43 22.68
C GLU A 77 -29.53 -5.46 23.01
N ALA A 78 -29.55 -4.28 22.37
CA ALA A 78 -29.36 -2.96 22.99
C ALA A 78 -28.79 -1.95 21.98
N GLY A 79 -29.63 -0.99 21.57
CA GLY A 79 -29.18 0.36 21.24
C GLY A 79 -28.88 0.66 19.77
N THR A 80 -29.92 0.94 19.00
CA THR A 80 -29.82 1.76 17.79
C THR A 80 -29.39 3.17 18.17
N GLN A 81 -28.13 3.54 17.94
CA GLN A 81 -27.75 4.94 17.73
C GLN A 81 -27.02 5.05 16.40
N THR A 82 -27.77 5.49 15.40
CA THR A 82 -27.26 5.96 14.11
C THR A 82 -26.38 7.19 14.39
N PRO A 83 -25.07 7.18 14.09
CA PRO A 83 -24.32 8.44 14.10
C PRO A 83 -24.89 9.35 12.99
N PRO A 84 -25.03 10.67 13.23
CA PRO A 84 -25.52 11.58 12.22
C PRO A 84 -24.62 11.55 10.97
N PRO A 85 -25.16 11.80 9.75
CA PRO A 85 -24.34 11.99 8.58
C PRO A 85 -23.54 13.28 8.74
N SER A 86 -22.34 13.16 9.31
CA SER A 86 -21.40 14.26 9.40
C SER A 86 -20.83 14.51 8.00
N SER A 87 -21.53 15.37 7.26
CA SER A 87 -21.16 15.94 5.96
C SER A 87 -19.95 16.87 6.09
N ALA A 88 -18.83 16.33 6.54
CA ALA A 88 -17.53 16.96 6.42
C ALA A 88 -16.63 15.96 5.73
N SER A 89 -16.56 16.05 4.39
CA SER A 89 -15.44 15.47 3.65
C SER A 89 -14.17 15.95 4.34
N PRO A 90 -13.41 15.08 5.01
CA PRO A 90 -12.25 15.55 5.73
C PRO A 90 -11.23 16.04 4.72
N ASP A 91 -10.69 17.22 4.97
CA ASP A 91 -9.45 17.69 4.38
C ASP A 91 -8.34 16.72 4.79
N PHE A 92 -8.21 15.62 4.06
CA PHE A 92 -6.98 14.84 4.04
C PHE A 92 -5.95 15.77 3.41
N LYS A 93 -5.26 16.56 4.25
CA LYS A 93 -4.01 17.19 3.84
C LYS A 93 -3.15 16.06 3.29
N SER A 94 -2.96 16.06 1.98
CA SER A 94 -2.19 15.06 1.30
C SER A 94 -0.76 15.12 1.84
N SER A 95 -0.43 14.23 2.79
CA SER A 95 0.94 14.07 3.31
C SER A 95 1.91 13.62 2.20
N PHE A 96 1.35 13.21 1.05
CA PHE A 96 2.09 12.89 -0.15
C PHE A 96 2.11 14.06 -1.14
N SER A 97 3.28 14.35 -1.70
CA SER A 97 3.40 15.30 -2.80
C SER A 97 2.75 14.74 -4.06
N SER A 98 2.01 15.56 -4.80
CA SER A 98 1.50 15.21 -6.14
C SER A 98 2.63 14.95 -7.15
N ARG A 99 3.85 15.45 -6.86
CA ARG A 99 5.04 15.25 -7.69
C ARG A 99 5.71 13.93 -7.36
N VAL A 100 5.80 13.05 -8.36
CA VAL A 100 6.60 11.82 -8.27
C VAL A 100 8.08 12.17 -8.32
N VAL A 101 8.83 11.84 -7.26
CA VAL A 101 10.29 11.98 -7.20
C VAL A 101 10.93 10.64 -7.57
N LEU A 102 11.65 10.61 -8.69
CA LEU A 102 12.49 9.48 -9.06
C LEU A 102 13.80 9.54 -8.27
N THR A 103 14.19 8.43 -7.65
CA THR A 103 15.40 8.33 -6.82
C THR A 103 16.38 7.27 -7.31
N THR A 104 16.18 6.77 -8.53
CA THR A 104 16.88 5.62 -9.11
C THR A 104 18.08 6.02 -9.96
N TYR A 105 18.22 7.30 -10.32
CA TYR A 105 19.31 7.77 -11.17
C TYR A 105 20.47 8.34 -10.35
N PRO A 106 21.71 7.90 -10.61
CA PRO A 106 22.90 8.46 -9.94
C PRO A 106 23.07 9.93 -10.34
N LYS A 107 23.55 10.76 -9.40
CA LYS A 107 23.86 12.21 -9.56
C LYS A 107 22.66 13.15 -9.73
N GLN A 108 21.46 12.74 -9.33
CA GLN A 108 20.32 13.65 -9.29
C GLN A 108 20.49 14.69 -8.15
N ILE A 109 20.26 15.97 -8.47
CA ILE A 109 20.39 17.07 -7.51
C ILE A 109 19.35 16.89 -6.39
N GLY A 110 19.80 16.96 -5.13
CA GLY A 110 18.95 16.83 -3.94
C GLY A 110 18.70 15.39 -3.47
N ILE A 111 19.29 14.38 -4.11
CA ILE A 111 19.18 12.97 -3.69
C ILE A 111 20.54 12.49 -3.20
N LYS A 112 20.60 12.11 -1.92
CA LYS A 112 21.80 11.61 -1.24
C LYS A 112 21.41 10.40 -0.38
N PRO A 113 21.33 9.19 -0.97
CA PRO A 113 20.97 7.99 -0.21
C PRO A 113 21.99 7.73 0.89
N LEU A 114 21.56 7.06 1.96
CA LEU A 114 22.48 6.60 2.99
C LEU A 114 23.44 5.56 2.39
N PRO A 115 24.77 5.72 2.60
CA PRO A 115 25.75 4.77 2.08
C PRO A 115 25.54 3.39 2.72
N MET A 116 25.70 2.35 1.93
CA MET A 116 25.48 0.96 2.35
C MET A 116 26.39 0.01 1.57
N GLU A 117 26.97 -0.94 2.29
CA GLU A 117 27.77 -2.04 1.74
C GLU A 117 27.04 -3.36 1.99
N TRP A 118 26.27 -3.82 1.01
CA TRP A 118 25.53 -5.07 1.15
C TRP A 118 26.47 -6.26 1.35
N GLY A 119 26.11 -7.14 2.30
CA GLY A 119 26.89 -8.33 2.66
C GLY A 119 28.12 -8.08 3.53
N ALA A 120 28.30 -6.89 4.11
CA ALA A 120 29.28 -6.71 5.19
C ALA A 120 28.86 -7.51 6.43
N ALA A 121 29.82 -8.10 7.14
CA ALA A 121 29.56 -8.90 8.35
C ALA A 121 29.20 -8.03 9.56
N ASP A 122 29.81 -6.85 9.66
CA ASP A 122 29.46 -5.86 10.67
C ASP A 122 28.21 -5.08 10.20
N PRO A 123 27.12 -5.07 10.99
CA PRO A 123 25.94 -4.29 10.66
C PRO A 123 26.20 -2.78 10.58
N LEU A 124 27.19 -2.24 11.31
CA LEU A 124 27.51 -0.81 11.23
C LEU A 124 28.19 -0.46 9.89
N GLU A 125 29.10 -1.30 9.41
CA GLU A 125 29.73 -1.15 8.09
C GLU A 125 28.74 -1.36 6.95
N ARG A 126 27.82 -2.32 7.10
CA ARG A 126 26.73 -2.54 6.15
C ARG A 126 25.85 -1.30 6.00
N GLY A 127 25.49 -0.68 7.10
CA GLY A 127 24.54 0.43 7.15
C GLY A 127 23.06 0.01 7.11
N PRO A 128 22.13 0.91 7.49
CA PRO A 128 20.71 0.59 7.62
C PRO A 128 19.99 0.53 6.27
N VAL A 129 19.10 -0.45 6.11
CA VAL A 129 18.12 -0.46 5.01
C VAL A 129 17.04 0.55 5.34
N THR A 130 16.96 1.57 4.50
CA THR A 130 16.16 2.77 4.74
C THR A 130 15.15 2.96 3.63
N VAL A 131 13.89 2.99 4.04
CA VAL A 131 12.74 3.29 3.20
C VAL A 131 12.06 4.54 3.75
N SER A 132 11.61 5.41 2.86
CA SER A 132 10.78 6.54 3.25
C SER A 132 9.86 6.97 2.12
N ARG A 133 8.74 7.56 2.51
CA ARG A 133 7.75 8.20 1.65
C ARG A 133 7.54 9.68 1.96
N SER A 134 8.12 10.21 3.04
CA SER A 134 7.94 11.62 3.37
C SER A 134 8.77 12.49 2.40
N PRO A 135 8.24 13.64 1.94
CA PRO A 135 8.93 14.49 0.96
C PRO A 135 10.33 14.93 1.39
N SER A 136 10.56 15.08 2.71
CA SER A 136 11.82 15.50 3.30
C SER A 136 12.90 14.41 3.33
N THR A 137 12.53 13.12 3.37
CA THR A 137 13.49 12.00 3.49
C THR A 137 13.47 11.04 2.31
N ILE A 138 12.61 11.28 1.31
CA ILE A 138 12.56 10.49 0.07
C ILE A 138 13.93 10.40 -0.63
N GLY A 139 14.74 11.46 -0.55
CA GLY A 139 16.07 11.52 -1.15
C GLY A 139 17.15 10.76 -0.39
N ARG A 140 16.85 10.18 0.78
CA ARG A 140 17.79 9.45 1.64
C ARG A 140 17.60 7.94 1.63
N ARG A 141 16.53 7.42 1.01
CA ARG A 141 16.24 5.97 0.94
C ARG A 141 17.27 5.24 0.06
N ASN A 142 17.60 4.00 0.43
CA ASN A 142 18.50 3.11 -0.32
C ASN A 142 17.82 1.80 -0.76
N ALA A 143 16.54 1.60 -0.43
CA ALA A 143 15.75 0.47 -0.87
C ALA A 143 14.63 0.89 -1.84
N ILE A 144 14.28 -0.03 -2.74
CA ILE A 144 13.18 0.10 -3.70
C ILE A 144 12.08 -0.87 -3.26
N GLY A 145 10.84 -0.39 -3.21
CA GLY A 145 9.70 -1.23 -2.84
C GLY A 145 8.50 -0.44 -2.34
N ALA A 146 7.41 -1.16 -2.10
CA ALA A 146 6.23 -0.62 -1.44
C ALA A 146 6.43 -0.65 0.08
N HIS A 147 6.56 0.53 0.68
CA HIS A 147 6.65 0.67 2.13
C HIS A 147 5.44 1.46 2.66
N GLY A 148 4.63 0.83 3.50
CA GLY A 148 3.45 1.45 4.10
C GLY A 148 2.32 1.81 3.12
N GLY A 149 1.22 2.33 3.65
CA GLY A 149 0.00 2.64 2.87
C GLY A 149 -0.96 1.45 2.80
N SER A 150 -1.70 1.32 1.68
CA SER A 150 -2.71 0.26 1.50
C SER A 150 -2.17 -1.17 1.56
N TYR A 151 -0.86 -1.37 1.34
CA TYR A 151 -0.20 -2.66 1.50
C TYR A 151 -0.01 -3.09 2.96
N SER A 152 -0.10 -2.14 3.89
CA SER A 152 -0.08 -2.39 5.33
C SER A 152 -1.52 -2.32 5.84
N ILE A 153 -2.29 -3.39 5.67
CA ILE A 153 -3.74 -3.43 5.92
C ILE A 153 -4.11 -2.84 7.28
N TYR A 154 -3.40 -3.25 8.35
CA TYR A 154 -3.64 -2.73 9.69
C TYR A 154 -3.32 -1.24 9.85
N TYR A 155 -2.22 -0.78 9.25
CA TYR A 155 -1.86 0.64 9.26
C TYR A 155 -2.87 1.49 8.46
N ALA A 156 -3.29 1.01 7.29
CA ALA A 156 -4.30 1.66 6.47
C ALA A 156 -5.65 1.74 7.19
N LEU A 157 -6.06 0.66 7.87
CA LEU A 157 -7.28 0.63 8.66
C LEU A 157 -7.20 1.58 9.86
N ALA A 158 -6.08 1.62 10.57
CA ALA A 158 -5.87 2.51 11.72
C ALA A 158 -5.84 4.01 11.30
N LEU A 159 -5.26 4.32 10.14
CA LEU A 159 -5.32 5.66 9.56
C LEU A 159 -6.74 6.04 9.11
N ALA A 160 -7.45 5.11 8.47
CA ALA A 160 -8.80 5.35 7.95
C ALA A 160 -9.82 5.54 9.08
N SER A 161 -9.70 4.74 10.15
CA SER A 161 -10.50 4.87 11.39
C SER A 161 -10.09 6.06 12.26
N ARG A 162 -8.99 6.75 11.93
CA ARG A 162 -8.38 7.85 12.70
C ARG A 162 -7.93 7.48 14.11
N GLU A 163 -7.78 6.19 14.40
CA GLU A 163 -7.12 5.73 15.63
C GLU A 163 -5.62 6.05 15.60
N LEU A 164 -5.04 6.19 14.40
CA LEU A 164 -3.64 6.54 14.20
C LEU A 164 -3.49 7.85 13.42
N LYS A 165 -2.58 8.72 13.85
CA LYS A 165 -2.22 9.93 13.10
C LYS A 165 -1.32 9.57 11.90
N ALA A 166 -1.46 10.27 10.78
CA ALA A 166 -0.60 10.08 9.60
C ALA A 166 0.89 10.34 9.90
N ASP A 167 1.16 11.26 10.82
CA ASP A 167 2.51 11.61 11.28
C ASP A 167 2.91 10.82 12.55
N HIS A 168 2.26 9.69 12.82
CA HIS A 168 2.59 8.87 13.98
C HIS A 168 4.00 8.28 13.84
N ARG A 169 4.83 8.57 14.83
CA ARG A 169 6.15 7.96 14.98
C ARG A 169 6.02 6.72 15.87
N PRO A 170 6.40 5.53 15.39
CA PRO A 170 6.42 4.33 16.21
C PRO A 170 7.37 4.49 17.40
N ASP A 171 6.91 4.08 18.58
CA ASP A 171 7.74 3.90 19.76
C ASP A 171 8.25 2.45 19.80
N PHE A 172 9.57 2.28 19.92
CA PHE A 172 10.23 0.97 19.94
C PHE A 172 10.60 0.54 21.38
N THR A 173 10.05 1.20 22.38
CA THR A 173 10.20 0.79 23.78
C THR A 173 9.57 -0.60 23.97
N ASN A 174 10.34 -1.54 24.54
CA ASN A 174 9.94 -2.94 24.76
C ASN A 174 9.58 -3.75 23.50
N THR A 175 10.01 -3.32 22.32
CA THR A 175 9.84 -4.12 21.08
C THR A 175 11.02 -5.05 20.83
N GLU A 176 11.83 -5.32 21.85
CA GLU A 176 13.04 -6.15 21.72
C GLU A 176 12.69 -7.57 21.27
N PRO A 177 13.52 -8.17 20.41
CA PRO A 177 13.25 -9.51 19.92
C PRO A 177 13.27 -10.50 21.08
N ALA A 178 12.22 -11.32 21.18
CA ALA A 178 12.09 -12.33 22.23
C ALA A 178 13.23 -13.37 22.20
N VAL A 179 13.87 -13.54 21.04
CA VAL A 179 15.00 -14.46 20.83
C VAL A 179 16.08 -13.75 20.04
N ASN A 180 17.33 -13.91 20.47
CA ASN A 180 18.48 -13.45 19.70
C ASN A 180 18.75 -14.41 18.54
N ILE A 181 18.67 -13.90 17.29
CA ILE A 181 18.87 -14.69 16.07
C ILE A 181 20.20 -14.31 15.43
N GLY A 182 21.05 -15.31 15.19
CA GLY A 182 22.31 -15.15 14.47
C GLY A 182 23.45 -14.55 15.32
N PRO A 183 24.56 -14.11 14.68
CA PRO A 183 24.77 -14.04 13.24
C PRO A 183 25.08 -15.38 12.58
N PHE A 184 24.47 -15.64 11.41
CA PHE A 184 24.83 -16.79 10.58
C PHE A 184 25.84 -16.38 9.49
N PRO A 185 26.85 -17.22 9.16
CA PRO A 185 27.85 -16.91 8.13
C PRO A 185 27.26 -16.58 6.76
N GLN A 186 26.05 -17.07 6.48
CA GLN A 186 25.34 -16.85 5.21
C GLN A 186 24.89 -15.40 5.02
N TRP A 187 24.80 -14.61 6.09
CA TRP A 187 24.38 -13.21 6.04
C TRP A 187 25.46 -12.26 5.51
N ALA A 188 26.73 -12.64 5.65
CA ALA A 188 27.88 -11.88 5.18
C ALA A 188 28.36 -12.30 3.77
N ASP A 189 27.66 -13.23 3.12
CA ASP A 189 28.05 -13.70 1.79
C ASP A 189 27.34 -12.92 0.70
N LYS A 190 28.08 -12.07 -0.02
CA LYS A 190 27.56 -11.28 -1.15
C LYS A 190 27.02 -12.15 -2.30
N LYS A 191 27.40 -13.43 -2.39
CA LYS A 191 26.95 -14.34 -3.45
C LYS A 191 25.65 -15.05 -3.09
N LYS A 192 25.17 -14.95 -1.84
CA LYS A 192 23.93 -15.58 -1.39
C LYS A 192 22.81 -14.55 -1.36
N ILE A 193 21.67 -14.95 -1.89
CA ILE A 193 20.44 -14.16 -1.84
C ILE A 193 19.77 -14.44 -0.50
N VAL A 194 19.44 -13.38 0.23
CA VAL A 194 18.64 -13.46 1.45
C VAL A 194 17.33 -12.73 1.18
N ALA A 195 16.20 -13.43 1.37
CA ALA A 195 14.88 -12.86 1.11
C ALA A 195 14.48 -11.75 2.12
N MET A 196 15.07 -11.76 3.31
CA MET A 196 14.80 -10.79 4.37
C MET A 196 16.09 -10.17 4.86
N ASP A 197 16.04 -8.91 5.31
CA ASP A 197 17.18 -8.27 5.95
C ASP A 197 17.57 -9.02 7.25
N PRO A 198 18.79 -9.58 7.34
CA PRO A 198 19.22 -10.33 8.52
C PRO A 198 19.18 -9.54 9.82
N TRP A 199 19.49 -8.25 9.76
CA TRP A 199 19.55 -7.36 10.92
C TRP A 199 18.26 -6.56 11.11
N GLY A 200 17.23 -6.79 10.29
CA GLY A 200 15.97 -6.04 10.30
C GLY A 200 15.28 -6.02 11.66
N HIS A 201 15.42 -7.10 12.43
CA HIS A 201 14.86 -7.24 13.77
C HIS A 201 15.59 -6.45 14.86
N LEU A 202 16.81 -5.94 14.60
CA LEU A 202 17.63 -5.23 15.59
C LEU A 202 17.84 -3.74 15.25
N VAL A 203 17.21 -3.23 14.18
CA VAL A 203 17.45 -1.88 13.63
C VAL A 203 17.30 -0.75 14.66
N PRO A 204 16.24 -0.71 15.53
CA PRO A 204 16.09 0.35 16.52
C PRO A 204 17.26 0.46 17.52
N TRP A 205 17.94 -0.66 17.80
CA TRP A 205 19.06 -0.71 18.75
C TRP A 205 20.41 -0.42 18.06
N LEU A 206 20.66 -1.00 16.89
CA LEU A 206 21.95 -0.82 16.20
C LEU A 206 22.12 0.57 15.60
N TYR A 207 21.04 1.14 15.07
CA TYR A 207 21.11 2.41 14.32
C TYR A 207 20.45 3.56 15.06
N LYS A 208 20.35 3.46 16.39
CA LYS A 208 19.76 4.49 17.27
C LYS A 208 20.33 5.88 16.98
N ASP A 209 21.65 5.99 16.85
CA ASP A 209 22.34 7.25 16.60
C ASP A 209 22.00 7.83 15.22
N ILE A 210 21.89 6.97 14.20
CA ILE A 210 21.53 7.37 12.84
C ILE A 210 20.08 7.86 12.80
N ILE A 211 19.16 7.15 13.48
CA ILE A 211 17.75 7.50 13.58
C ILE A 211 17.58 8.85 14.29
N GLN A 212 18.33 9.10 15.37
CA GLN A 212 18.30 10.37 16.09
C GLN A 212 18.87 11.52 15.26
N LYS A 213 20.01 11.31 14.60
CA LYS A 213 20.69 12.31 13.75
C LYS A 213 19.84 12.76 12.58
N GLU A 214 18.99 11.88 12.05
CA GLU A 214 18.07 12.17 10.94
C GLU A 214 16.66 12.54 11.45
N ASN A 215 16.59 13.10 12.68
CA ASN A 215 15.40 13.65 13.33
C ASN A 215 14.22 12.67 13.47
N GLY A 216 14.46 11.36 13.52
CA GLY A 216 13.40 10.36 13.63
C GLY A 216 12.43 10.34 12.43
N MET A 217 12.86 10.92 11.30
CA MET A 217 12.02 11.10 10.11
C MET A 217 12.05 9.89 9.17
N PHE A 218 12.92 8.92 9.46
CA PHE A 218 12.75 7.55 9.00
C PHE A 218 11.78 6.86 9.94
N THR A 219 10.59 6.55 9.43
CA THR A 219 9.86 5.40 9.94
C THR A 219 10.76 4.21 9.68
N VAL A 220 11.46 3.77 10.73
CA VAL A 220 12.27 2.56 10.68
C VAL A 220 11.38 1.51 10.05
N PRO A 221 11.82 0.86 8.96
CA PRO A 221 10.95 -0.12 8.37
C PRO A 221 10.58 -1.15 9.42
N ALA A 222 9.36 -1.66 9.33
CA ALA A 222 8.94 -2.80 10.11
C ALA A 222 10.06 -3.87 10.10
N PRO A 223 10.22 -4.66 11.16
CA PRO A 223 11.34 -5.60 11.35
C PRO A 223 11.53 -6.62 10.19
N PHE A 224 10.60 -6.66 9.24
CA PHE A 224 10.59 -7.48 8.03
C PHE A 224 10.62 -6.62 6.76
N THR A 225 11.69 -5.84 6.55
CA THR A 225 11.93 -5.25 5.23
C THR A 225 12.33 -6.38 4.28
N CYS A 226 11.44 -6.73 3.37
CA CYS A 226 11.79 -7.57 2.22
C CYS A 226 12.62 -6.71 1.27
N CYS A 227 13.91 -7.05 1.11
CA CYS A 227 14.72 -6.52 0.02
C CYS A 227 14.54 -7.46 -1.17
N CYS A 228 13.78 -7.01 -2.17
CA CYS A 228 13.80 -7.61 -3.52
C CYS A 228 14.95 -7.04 -4.33
#